data_AF-A0A9W6F4K8-F1
#
_entry.id   AF-A0A9W6F4K8-F1
#
_cell.length_a   1.000
_cell.length_b   1.000
_cell.length_c   1.000
_cell.angle_alpha   90.00
_cell.angle_beta   90.00
_cell.angle_gamma   90.00
#
_symmetry.space_group_name_H-M   'P 1'
#
loop_
_entity.id
_entity.type
_entity.pdbx_description
1 polymer ?
#
loop_
_entity_poly.entity_id
_entity_poly.type
_entity_poly.pdbx_seq_one_letter_code
_entity_poly.pdbx_strand_id
1 'polypeptide(L)'
;MEDAAAGDWGLLSPRLCQQLVAPAVSTRSLLAVLALPHLLYAFVWLKPRIWRQTFGKQSVPIFAWTGAAGKALQFISVFLWVWSSQPTGVCPRTPLSVWQVLLAGVLVGYGQALNIGTYRAIGVTGVYYGVRLGRNVPWVTAWPFSHISHPQYVGSAITVWGMLVLLHAAMPHPQALLTAVYWTGLYVMSGIVEDRF
;
A
#
# COMPACT_ATOMS: atom_id res chain seq x y z
N MET A 1 33.79 21.41 -18.79
CA MET A 1 33.01 21.25 -17.54
C MET A 1 31.59 20.98 -18.00
N GLU A 2 31.31 19.71 -18.28
CA GLU A 2 30.20 19.31 -19.16
C GLU A 2 28.81 19.41 -18.54
N ASP A 3 27.84 19.48 -19.46
CA ASP A 3 26.41 19.59 -19.19
C ASP A 3 25.83 18.33 -18.53
N ALA A 4 25.33 18.49 -17.30
CA ALA A 4 24.35 17.58 -16.75
C ALA A 4 22.98 17.92 -17.36
N ALA A 5 22.61 17.24 -18.46
CA ALA A 5 21.41 17.54 -19.23
C ALA A 5 20.14 17.57 -18.34
N ALA A 6 19.59 18.77 -18.17
CA ALA A 6 18.27 18.96 -17.58
C ALA A 6 17.22 18.43 -18.58
N GLY A 7 16.84 17.16 -18.42
CA GLY A 7 15.80 16.53 -19.23
C GLY A 7 14.51 17.36 -19.20
N ASP A 8 13.90 17.56 -20.37
CA ASP A 8 12.70 18.37 -20.51
C ASP A 8 11.46 17.66 -19.93
N TRP A 9 11.30 17.76 -18.61
CA TRP A 9 10.17 17.20 -17.86
C TRP A 9 8.88 18.02 -18.03
N GLY A 10 8.57 18.52 -19.23
CA GLY A 10 7.49 19.47 -19.56
C GLY A 10 6.04 19.07 -19.21
N LEU A 11 5.84 17.93 -18.55
CA LEU A 11 4.57 17.46 -17.99
C LEU A 11 4.50 17.54 -16.44
N LEU A 12 5.61 17.77 -15.75
CA LEU A 12 5.67 17.93 -14.29
C LEU A 12 5.89 19.39 -13.92
N SER A 13 5.10 19.90 -12.99
CA SER A 13 5.29 21.27 -12.48
C SER A 13 6.68 21.41 -11.86
N PRO A 14 7.44 22.50 -12.14
CA PRO A 14 8.77 22.72 -11.55
C PRO A 14 8.81 22.64 -10.01
N ARG A 15 7.67 22.93 -9.34
CA ARG A 15 7.50 22.80 -7.88
C ARG A 15 7.58 21.37 -7.37
N LEU A 16 7.27 20.37 -8.20
CA LEU A 16 7.36 18.95 -7.85
C LEU A 16 8.82 18.45 -7.87
N CYS A 17 9.70 19.08 -8.65
CA CYS A 17 11.13 18.74 -8.70
C CYS A 17 11.97 19.47 -7.63
N GLN A 18 11.33 20.14 -6.67
CA GLN A 18 11.97 20.86 -5.56
C GLN A 18 11.60 20.19 -4.23
N GLN A 19 12.57 20.06 -3.32
CA GLN A 19 12.32 19.56 -1.96
C GLN A 19 11.36 20.47 -1.19
N LEU A 20 10.48 19.87 -0.39
CA LEU A 20 9.66 20.62 0.57
C LEU A 20 10.55 21.26 1.65
N VAL A 21 10.31 22.54 1.96
CA VAL A 21 11.13 23.38 2.86
C VAL A 21 11.25 22.82 4.29
N ALA A 22 10.36 21.90 4.68
CA ALA A 22 10.45 21.13 5.92
C ALA A 22 10.06 19.65 5.65
N PRO A 23 10.54 18.70 6.48
CA PRO A 23 10.13 17.30 6.42
C PRO A 23 8.64 17.14 6.76
N ALA A 24 7.79 17.09 5.73
CA ALA A 24 6.33 17.04 5.88
C ALA A 24 5.83 15.77 6.61
N VAL A 25 6.57 14.66 6.49
CA VAL A 25 6.32 13.41 7.21
C VAL A 25 7.67 12.85 7.65
N SER A 26 7.89 12.64 8.95
CA SER A 26 9.08 11.94 9.43
C SER A 26 8.96 10.43 9.17
N THR A 27 10.07 9.71 9.00
CA THR A 27 10.04 8.25 8.80
C THR A 27 9.34 7.52 9.96
N ARG A 28 9.43 8.03 11.20
CA ARG A 28 8.67 7.49 12.35
C ARG A 28 7.16 7.70 12.19
N SER A 29 6.76 8.90 11.76
CA SER A 29 5.37 9.25 11.46
C SER A 29 4.80 8.40 10.32
N LEU A 30 5.60 8.15 9.27
CA LEU A 30 5.21 7.28 8.16
C LEU A 30 4.95 5.85 8.64
N LEU A 31 5.89 5.23 9.36
CA LEU A 31 5.73 3.85 9.85
C LEU A 31 4.49 3.72 10.76
N ALA A 32 4.22 4.72 11.62
CA ALA A 32 3.00 4.76 12.43
C ALA A 32 1.72 4.82 11.57
N VAL A 33 1.68 5.68 10.54
CA VAL A 33 0.54 5.75 9.60
C VAL A 33 0.39 4.45 8.80
N LEU A 34 1.49 3.81 8.39
CA LEU A 34 1.45 2.52 7.72
C LEU A 34 0.83 1.44 8.61
N ALA A 35 1.04 1.46 9.93
CA ALA A 35 0.40 0.52 10.85
C ALA A 35 -1.13 0.72 10.99
N LEU A 36 -1.65 1.94 10.87
CA LEU A 36 -3.05 2.25 11.25
C LEU A 36 -4.11 1.36 10.59
N PRO A 37 -4.10 1.08 9.26
CA PRO A 37 -5.09 0.19 8.67
C PRO A 37 -4.95 -1.27 9.15
N HIS A 38 -3.73 -1.73 9.44
CA HIS A 38 -3.49 -3.10 9.90
C HIS A 38 -3.96 -3.28 11.36
N LEU A 39 -3.78 -2.25 12.20
CA LEU A 39 -4.32 -2.21 13.56
C LEU A 39 -5.86 -2.16 13.55
N LEU A 40 -6.47 -1.40 12.64
CA LEU A 40 -7.92 -1.38 12.44
C LEU A 40 -8.45 -2.75 12.01
N TYR A 41 -7.82 -3.38 11.02
CA TYR A 41 -8.19 -4.72 10.54
C TYR A 41 -8.09 -5.74 11.68
N ALA A 42 -6.96 -5.79 12.39
CA ALA A 42 -6.80 -6.67 13.56
C ALA A 42 -7.86 -6.42 14.65
N PHE A 43 -8.23 -5.17 14.92
CA PHE A 43 -9.32 -4.85 15.86
C PHE A 43 -10.68 -5.38 15.39
N VAL A 44 -11.05 -5.17 14.13
CA VAL A 44 -12.32 -5.67 13.57
C VAL A 44 -12.35 -7.20 13.54
N TRP A 45 -11.23 -7.85 13.24
CA TRP A 45 -11.11 -9.32 13.20
C TRP A 45 -11.19 -9.98 14.58
N LEU A 46 -10.48 -9.42 15.58
CA LEU A 46 -10.37 -9.96 16.93
C LEU A 46 -11.54 -9.55 17.85
N LYS A 47 -12.21 -8.42 17.57
CA LYS A 47 -13.35 -7.89 18.37
C LYS A 47 -14.58 -7.54 17.51
N PRO A 48 -15.03 -8.41 16.57
CA PRO A 48 -16.11 -8.08 15.63
C PRO A 48 -17.45 -7.81 16.33
N ARG A 49 -17.67 -8.37 17.53
CA ARG A 49 -18.86 -8.06 18.33
C ARG A 49 -18.96 -6.57 18.67
N ILE A 50 -17.85 -5.94 19.06
CA ILE A 50 -17.80 -4.50 19.40
C ILE A 50 -18.10 -3.67 18.14
N TRP A 51 -17.40 -3.93 17.04
CA TRP A 51 -17.63 -3.22 15.77
C TRP A 51 -19.07 -3.36 15.25
N ARG A 52 -19.66 -4.56 15.37
CA ARG A 52 -21.08 -4.82 15.03
C ARG A 52 -22.05 -4.11 15.98
N GLN A 53 -21.72 -3.95 17.27
CA GLN A 53 -22.55 -3.22 18.22
C GLN A 53 -22.53 -1.71 17.94
N THR A 54 -21.37 -1.14 17.60
CA THR A 54 -21.24 0.28 17.25
C THR A 54 -21.92 0.64 15.92
N PHE A 55 -21.78 -0.20 14.89
CA PHE A 55 -22.18 0.16 13.51
C PHE A 55 -23.34 -0.67 12.93
N GLY A 56 -23.81 -1.69 13.64
CA GLY A 56 -24.98 -2.49 13.26
C GLY A 56 -24.93 -3.01 11.81
N LYS A 57 -25.99 -2.74 11.05
CA LYS A 57 -26.09 -3.12 9.62
C LYS A 57 -25.04 -2.43 8.74
N GLN A 58 -24.54 -1.25 9.13
CA GLN A 58 -23.55 -0.46 8.38
C GLN A 58 -22.09 -0.83 8.70
N SER A 59 -21.86 -1.82 9.57
CA SER A 59 -20.53 -2.30 9.95
C SER A 59 -19.58 -2.61 8.79
N VAL A 60 -20.06 -3.24 7.71
CA VAL A 60 -19.26 -3.53 6.50
C VAL A 60 -19.03 -2.26 5.66
N PRO A 61 -20.05 -1.47 5.23
CA PRO A 61 -19.82 -0.21 4.54
C PRO A 61 -18.91 0.79 5.27
N ILE A 62 -19.05 0.94 6.59
CA ILE A 62 -18.21 1.84 7.38
C ILE A 62 -16.78 1.31 7.47
N PHE A 63 -16.56 0.00 7.64
CA PHE A 63 -15.22 -0.58 7.59
C PHE A 63 -14.57 -0.41 6.20
N ALA A 64 -15.35 -0.53 5.13
CA ALA A 64 -14.88 -0.27 3.77
C ALA A 64 -14.45 1.19 3.57
N TRP A 65 -15.25 2.17 4.00
CA TRP A 65 -14.90 3.59 3.92
C TRP A 65 -13.70 3.97 4.79
N THR A 66 -13.65 3.51 6.04
CA THR A 66 -12.51 3.77 6.94
C THR A 66 -11.23 3.09 6.43
N GLY A 67 -11.34 1.90 5.84
CA GLY A 67 -10.24 1.22 5.16
C GLY A 67 -9.73 1.98 3.94
N ALA A 68 -10.63 2.48 3.08
CA ALA A 68 -10.27 3.30 1.92
C ALA A 68 -9.62 4.64 2.34
N ALA A 69 -10.17 5.32 3.35
CA ALA A 69 -9.57 6.53 3.92
C ALA A 69 -8.18 6.25 4.52
N GLY A 70 -8.02 5.11 5.22
CA GLY A 70 -6.73 4.65 5.72
C GLY A 70 -5.71 4.36 4.61
N LYS A 71 -6.13 3.78 3.48
CA LYS A 71 -5.27 3.60 2.29
C LYS A 71 -4.90 4.91 1.63
N ALA A 72 -5.84 5.86 1.49
CA ALA A 72 -5.55 7.20 1.01
C ALA A 72 -4.51 7.91 1.90
N LEU A 73 -4.66 7.81 3.23
CA LEU A 73 -3.71 8.37 4.20
C LEU A 73 -2.32 7.70 4.11
N GLN A 74 -2.25 6.37 3.91
CA GLN A 74 -0.98 5.67 3.63
C GLN A 74 -0.31 6.25 2.37
N PHE A 75 -1.01 6.33 1.24
CA PHE A 75 -0.43 6.82 -0.03
C PHE A 75 -0.02 8.30 0.03
N ILE A 76 -0.84 9.18 0.63
CA ILE A 76 -0.51 10.59 0.83
C ILE A 76 0.74 10.72 1.73
N SER A 77 0.83 9.93 2.80
CA SER A 77 1.98 9.97 3.71
C SER A 77 3.27 9.46 3.06
N VAL A 78 3.19 8.42 2.23
CA VAL A 78 4.33 7.94 1.42
C VAL A 78 4.75 9.02 0.41
N PHE A 79 3.81 9.64 -0.30
CA PHE A 79 4.10 10.68 -1.28
C PHE A 79 4.77 11.91 -0.64
N LEU A 80 4.24 12.42 0.47
CA LEU A 80 4.83 13.55 1.21
C LEU A 80 6.19 13.19 1.85
N TRP A 81 6.36 11.94 2.32
CA TRP A 81 7.65 11.45 2.79
C TRP A 81 8.68 11.41 1.66
N VAL A 82 8.36 10.85 0.48
CA VAL A 82 9.25 10.85 -0.69
C VAL A 82 9.62 12.27 -1.11
N TRP A 83 8.62 13.15 -1.29
CA TRP A 83 8.81 14.55 -1.71
C TRP A 83 9.74 15.31 -0.76
N SER A 84 9.57 15.14 0.56
CA SER A 84 10.40 15.83 1.54
C SER A 84 11.74 15.16 1.86
N SER A 85 11.96 13.90 1.46
CA SER A 85 13.19 13.13 1.76
C SER A 85 14.31 13.26 0.70
N GLN A 86 14.15 14.08 -0.34
CA GLN A 86 15.22 14.31 -1.33
C GLN A 86 15.26 15.73 -1.92
N PRO A 87 16.45 16.24 -2.30
CA PRO A 87 16.62 17.56 -2.92
C PRO A 87 15.78 17.79 -4.19
N THR A 88 15.60 16.75 -5.02
CA THR A 88 14.86 16.80 -6.30
C THR A 88 13.35 16.61 -6.16
N GLY A 89 12.81 16.79 -4.95
CA GLY A 89 11.38 16.66 -4.67
C GLY A 89 10.83 15.26 -4.93
N VAL A 90 9.96 15.08 -5.92
CA VAL A 90 9.52 13.75 -6.40
C VAL A 90 10.18 13.31 -7.72
N CYS A 91 11.00 14.17 -8.33
CA CYS A 91 11.60 13.90 -9.64
C CYS A 91 12.83 12.98 -9.52
N PRO A 92 13.02 11.99 -10.42
CA PRO A 92 14.17 11.08 -10.38
C PRO A 92 15.50 11.82 -10.49
N ARG A 93 16.48 11.45 -9.65
CA ARG A 93 17.85 11.99 -9.72
C ARG A 93 18.66 11.40 -10.87
N THR A 94 18.23 10.24 -11.37
CA THR A 94 18.89 9.48 -12.43
C THR A 94 17.82 8.98 -13.43
N PRO A 95 18.14 8.84 -14.72
CA PRO A 95 17.20 8.31 -15.70
C PRO A 95 16.78 6.87 -15.38
N LEU A 96 15.49 6.57 -15.55
CA LEU A 96 14.97 5.21 -15.34
C LEU A 96 15.36 4.29 -16.49
N SER A 97 16.27 3.36 -16.21
CA SER A 97 16.62 2.26 -17.13
C SER A 97 15.44 1.32 -17.36
N VAL A 98 15.27 0.90 -18.62
CA VAL A 98 14.13 0.07 -19.09
C VAL A 98 13.93 -1.17 -18.19
N TRP A 99 15.03 -1.73 -17.69
CA TRP A 99 15.12 -2.80 -16.71
C TRP A 99 14.22 -2.61 -15.47
N GLN A 100 14.34 -1.47 -14.77
CA GLN A 100 13.55 -1.17 -13.57
C GLN A 100 12.08 -0.92 -13.94
N VAL A 101 11.81 -0.24 -15.05
CA VAL A 101 10.44 0.09 -15.49
C VAL A 101 9.66 -1.17 -15.83
N LEU A 102 10.26 -2.12 -16.57
CA LEU A 102 9.64 -3.41 -16.88
C LEU A 102 9.44 -4.26 -15.62
N LEU A 103 10.46 -4.39 -14.75
CA LEU A 103 10.36 -5.18 -13.52
C LEU A 103 9.32 -4.61 -12.55
N ALA A 104 9.31 -3.29 -12.34
CA ALA A 104 8.30 -2.62 -11.54
C ALA A 104 6.89 -2.75 -12.17
N GLY A 105 6.77 -2.62 -13.48
CA GLY A 105 5.51 -2.82 -14.21
C GLY A 105 4.94 -4.22 -14.04
N VAL A 106 5.78 -5.26 -14.11
CA VAL A 106 5.40 -6.65 -13.85
C VAL A 106 4.99 -6.86 -12.39
N LEU A 107 5.77 -6.37 -11.43
CA LEU A 107 5.48 -6.51 -10.00
C LEU A 107 4.18 -5.78 -9.62
N VAL A 108 4.04 -4.49 -9.96
CA VAL A 108 2.83 -3.70 -9.70
C VAL A 108 1.63 -4.29 -10.46
N GLY A 109 1.79 -4.65 -11.73
CA GLY A 109 0.73 -5.24 -12.54
C GLY A 109 0.19 -6.55 -11.95
N TYR A 110 1.07 -7.49 -11.59
CA TYR A 110 0.69 -8.74 -10.93
C TYR A 110 0.11 -8.51 -9.53
N GLY A 111 0.70 -7.61 -8.75
CA GLY A 111 0.21 -7.26 -7.41
C GLY A 111 -1.19 -6.66 -7.42
N GLN A 112 -1.47 -5.76 -8.36
CA GLN A 112 -2.81 -5.21 -8.56
C GLN A 112 -3.77 -6.22 -9.19
N ALA A 113 -3.31 -7.14 -10.04
CA ALA A 113 -4.15 -8.24 -10.53
C ALA A 113 -4.67 -9.10 -9.37
N LEU A 114 -3.83 -9.47 -8.40
CA LEU A 114 -4.26 -10.23 -7.21
C LEU A 114 -5.28 -9.46 -6.35
N ASN A 115 -5.08 -8.15 -6.16
CA ASN A 115 -6.04 -7.28 -5.46
C ASN A 115 -7.40 -7.24 -6.18
N ILE A 116 -7.40 -6.92 -7.48
CA ILE A 116 -8.60 -6.84 -8.32
C ILE A 116 -9.31 -8.20 -8.41
N GLY A 117 -8.54 -9.28 -8.55
CA GLY A 117 -9.05 -10.66 -8.52
C GLY A 117 -9.79 -10.99 -7.23
N THR A 118 -9.26 -10.53 -6.09
CA THR A 118 -9.92 -10.75 -4.79
C THR A 118 -11.24 -9.96 -4.68
N TYR A 119 -11.25 -8.68 -5.06
CA TYR A 119 -12.48 -7.89 -5.10
C TYR A 119 -13.52 -8.46 -6.08
N ARG A 120 -13.10 -9.08 -7.20
CA ARG A 120 -14.00 -9.80 -8.12
C ARG A 120 -14.52 -11.12 -7.54
N ALA A 121 -13.70 -11.85 -6.80
CA ALA A 121 -14.03 -13.16 -6.25
C ALA A 121 -15.02 -13.11 -5.07
N ILE A 122 -14.75 -12.26 -4.07
CA ILE A 122 -15.53 -12.22 -2.81
C ILE A 122 -16.22 -10.87 -2.54
N GLY A 123 -16.03 -9.87 -3.42
CA GLY A 123 -16.65 -8.56 -3.31
C GLY A 123 -16.12 -7.72 -2.14
N VAL A 124 -16.59 -6.46 -2.07
CA VAL A 124 -16.32 -5.55 -0.95
C VAL A 124 -16.74 -6.17 0.40
N THR A 125 -17.83 -6.94 0.41
CA THR A 125 -18.31 -7.60 1.65
C THR A 125 -17.38 -8.72 2.10
N GLY A 126 -16.78 -9.50 1.21
CA GLY A 126 -15.77 -10.48 1.58
C GLY A 126 -14.49 -9.83 2.08
N VAL A 127 -13.96 -8.86 1.33
CA VAL A 127 -12.72 -8.13 1.67
C VAL A 127 -12.79 -7.47 3.05
N TYR A 128 -13.90 -6.79 3.36
CA TYR A 128 -14.09 -6.10 4.64
C TYR A 128 -14.77 -7.02 5.68
N TYR A 129 -14.23 -8.23 5.84
CA TYR A 129 -14.55 -9.24 6.87
C TYR A 129 -16.06 -9.51 7.08
N GLY A 130 -16.85 -9.53 6.01
CA GLY A 130 -18.30 -9.74 6.07
C GLY A 130 -18.71 -10.94 6.91
N VAL A 131 -17.96 -12.05 6.82
CA VAL A 131 -18.18 -13.28 7.60
C VAL A 131 -18.11 -13.03 9.12
N ARG A 132 -17.06 -12.36 9.61
CA ARG A 132 -16.94 -11.95 11.04
C ARG A 132 -18.02 -10.93 11.42
N LEU A 133 -18.41 -10.07 10.47
CA LEU A 133 -19.42 -9.04 10.64
C LEU A 133 -20.88 -9.52 10.48
N GLY A 134 -21.10 -10.83 10.26
CA GLY A 134 -22.43 -11.44 10.21
C GLY A 134 -23.14 -11.32 8.85
N ARG A 135 -22.37 -11.27 7.76
CA ARG A 135 -22.84 -11.39 6.37
C ARG A 135 -22.46 -12.76 5.82
N ASN A 136 -23.30 -13.33 4.97
CA ASN A 136 -22.90 -14.49 4.18
C ASN A 136 -21.85 -14.05 3.13
N VAL A 137 -20.75 -14.79 3.02
CA VAL A 137 -19.66 -14.56 2.06
C VAL A 137 -19.34 -15.91 1.43
N PRO A 138 -19.31 -16.05 0.09
CA PRO A 138 -19.02 -17.33 -0.54
C PRO A 138 -17.56 -17.74 -0.28
N TRP A 139 -17.35 -19.03 0.00
CA TRP A 139 -16.01 -19.61 -0.03
C TRP A 139 -15.61 -19.84 -1.49
N VAL A 140 -14.47 -19.27 -1.90
CA VAL A 140 -14.04 -19.30 -3.31
C VAL A 140 -12.72 -20.06 -3.44
N THR A 141 -12.75 -21.13 -4.22
CA THR A 141 -11.57 -21.95 -4.57
C THR A 141 -11.00 -21.62 -5.97
N ALA A 142 -11.57 -20.63 -6.67
CA ALA A 142 -11.05 -20.14 -7.94
C ALA A 142 -9.87 -19.16 -7.74
N TRP A 143 -9.24 -18.72 -8.84
CA TRP A 143 -8.20 -17.69 -8.79
C TRP A 143 -8.74 -16.37 -8.21
N PRO A 144 -8.00 -15.65 -7.35
CA PRO A 144 -6.61 -15.90 -6.94
C PRO A 144 -6.43 -16.91 -5.79
N PHE A 145 -7.49 -17.28 -5.08
CA PHE A 145 -7.44 -18.15 -3.89
C PHE A 145 -6.97 -19.58 -4.17
N SER A 146 -7.07 -20.08 -5.40
CA SER A 146 -6.50 -21.37 -5.81
C SER A 146 -4.96 -21.46 -5.74
N HIS A 147 -4.26 -20.32 -5.66
CA HIS A 147 -2.79 -20.25 -5.71
C HIS A 147 -2.18 -19.59 -4.48
N ILE A 148 -2.91 -18.71 -3.79
CA ILE A 148 -2.40 -17.88 -2.69
C ILE A 148 -3.51 -17.74 -1.65
N SER A 149 -3.23 -18.09 -0.38
CA SER A 149 -4.20 -17.98 0.72
C SER A 149 -4.60 -16.54 1.02
N HIS A 150 -3.63 -15.62 0.99
CA HIS A 150 -3.77 -14.19 1.31
C HIS A 150 -3.48 -13.30 0.09
N PRO A 151 -4.28 -13.37 -0.99
CA PRO A 151 -3.94 -12.79 -2.29
C PRO A 151 -3.82 -11.26 -2.26
N GLN A 152 -4.63 -10.56 -1.44
CA GLN A 152 -4.49 -9.11 -1.28
C GLN A 152 -3.22 -8.69 -0.55
N TYR A 153 -2.74 -9.49 0.39
CA TYR A 153 -1.57 -9.16 1.21
C TYR A 153 -0.28 -9.44 0.45
N VAL A 154 -0.24 -10.54 -0.30
CA VAL A 154 0.82 -10.80 -1.29
C VAL A 154 0.77 -9.75 -2.40
N GLY A 155 -0.40 -9.46 -2.98
CA GLY A 155 -0.53 -8.47 -4.06
C GLY A 155 -0.13 -7.06 -3.66
N SER A 156 -0.51 -6.64 -2.44
CA SER A 156 -0.10 -5.36 -1.87
C SER A 156 1.40 -5.31 -1.54
N ALA A 157 1.97 -6.37 -0.97
CA ALA A 157 3.41 -6.42 -0.70
C ALA A 157 4.22 -6.37 -2.00
N ILE A 158 3.87 -7.17 -3.02
CA ILE A 158 4.52 -7.15 -4.34
C ILE A 158 4.40 -5.75 -4.98
N THR A 159 3.27 -5.05 -4.83
CA THR A 159 3.12 -3.66 -5.28
C THR A 159 4.13 -2.72 -4.59
N VAL A 160 4.32 -2.85 -3.26
CA VAL A 160 5.31 -2.04 -2.51
C VAL A 160 6.75 -2.33 -2.99
N TRP A 161 7.10 -3.59 -3.25
CA TRP A 161 8.41 -3.94 -3.82
C TRP A 161 8.59 -3.45 -5.25
N GLY A 162 7.54 -3.49 -6.09
CA GLY A 162 7.56 -2.91 -7.43
C GLY A 162 7.79 -1.39 -7.42
N MET A 163 7.13 -0.67 -6.52
CA MET A 163 7.38 0.76 -6.31
C MET A 163 8.77 1.06 -5.75
N LEU A 164 9.31 0.19 -4.87
CA LEU A 164 10.69 0.31 -4.41
C LEU A 164 11.70 0.10 -5.55
N VAL A 165 11.46 -0.82 -6.49
CA VAL A 165 12.29 -1.01 -7.69
C VAL A 165 12.25 0.24 -8.59
N LEU A 166 11.06 0.77 -8.87
CA LEU A 166 10.87 1.94 -9.74
C LEU A 166 11.55 3.20 -9.19
N LEU A 167 11.49 3.40 -7.86
CA LEU A 167 11.98 4.59 -7.18
C LEU A 167 13.35 4.36 -6.51
N HIS A 168 13.99 3.21 -6.76
CA HIS A 168 15.20 2.77 -6.06
C HIS A 168 16.33 3.80 -6.14
N ALA A 169 16.61 4.32 -7.35
CA ALA A 169 17.70 5.26 -7.62
C ALA A 169 17.35 6.74 -7.35
N ALA A 170 16.22 7.01 -6.70
CA ALA A 170 15.82 8.34 -6.23
C ALA A 170 15.80 8.43 -4.69
N MET A 171 15.17 7.45 -4.03
CA MET A 171 14.94 7.47 -2.59
C MET A 171 16.18 7.10 -1.77
N PRO A 172 16.31 7.57 -0.51
CA PRO A 172 17.37 7.14 0.40
C PRO A 172 17.28 5.63 0.71
N HIS A 173 18.15 4.82 0.08
CA HIS A 173 18.03 3.35 0.08
C HIS A 173 17.75 2.69 1.45
N PRO A 174 18.44 3.02 2.56
CA PRO A 174 18.23 2.32 3.83
C PRO A 174 16.84 2.56 4.41
N GLN A 175 16.30 3.79 4.28
CA GLN A 175 14.99 4.14 4.80
C GLN A 175 13.87 3.59 3.91
N ALA A 176 14.06 3.62 2.58
CA ALA A 176 13.14 3.04 1.62
C ALA A 176 13.01 1.51 1.78
N LEU A 177 14.15 0.81 1.93
CA LEU A 177 14.18 -0.62 2.19
C LEU A 177 13.54 -0.97 3.54
N LEU A 178 13.87 -0.24 4.61
CA LEU A 178 13.23 -0.38 5.92
C LEU A 178 11.70 -0.25 5.83
N THR A 179 11.23 0.74 5.06
CA THR A 179 9.79 1.00 4.87
C THR A 179 9.12 -0.15 4.12
N ALA A 180 9.72 -0.68 3.05
CA ALA A 180 9.18 -1.81 2.29
C ALA A 180 9.17 -3.12 3.11
N VAL A 181 10.24 -3.40 3.85
CA VAL A 181 10.34 -4.56 4.76
C VAL A 181 9.30 -4.45 5.88
N TYR A 182 9.18 -3.28 6.52
CA TYR A 182 8.19 -3.05 7.57
C TYR A 182 6.75 -3.21 7.06
N TRP A 183 6.42 -2.63 5.90
CA TRP A 183 5.08 -2.75 5.32
C TRP A 183 4.77 -4.19 4.90
N THR A 184 5.76 -4.94 4.38
CA THR A 184 5.64 -6.39 4.15
C THR A 184 5.38 -7.14 5.46
N GLY A 185 6.09 -6.80 6.54
CA GLY A 185 5.88 -7.34 7.87
C GLY A 185 4.46 -7.10 8.40
N LEU A 186 3.89 -5.90 8.18
CA LEU A 186 2.49 -5.61 8.52
C LEU A 186 1.50 -6.51 7.76
N TYR A 187 1.73 -6.77 6.47
CA TYR A 187 0.91 -7.70 5.67
C TYR A 187 1.04 -9.15 6.16
N VAL A 188 2.24 -9.61 6.50
CA VAL A 188 2.49 -10.94 7.09
C VAL A 188 1.78 -11.08 8.44
N MET A 189 1.86 -10.06 9.30
CA MET A 189 1.17 -10.07 10.60
C MET A 189 -0.36 -10.07 10.47
N SER A 190 -0.92 -9.36 9.48
CA SER A 190 -2.37 -9.44 9.18
C SER A 190 -2.79 -10.88 8.79
N GLY A 191 -2.06 -11.53 7.88
CA GLY A 191 -2.35 -12.93 7.51
C GLY A 191 -2.24 -13.90 8.70
N ILE A 192 -1.20 -13.76 9.52
CA ILE A 192 -1.01 -14.59 10.74
C ILE A 192 -2.15 -14.38 11.75
N VAL A 193 -2.70 -13.16 11.86
CA VAL A 193 -3.86 -12.88 12.73
C VAL A 193 -5.13 -13.53 12.19
N GLU A 194 -5.30 -13.56 10.87
CA GLU A 194 -6.47 -14.18 10.21
C GLU A 194 -6.43 -15.72 10.20
N ASP A 195 -5.24 -16.31 10.07
CA ASP A 195 -5.08 -17.77 10.06
C ASP A 195 -5.20 -18.41 11.46
N ARG A 196 -5.10 -17.62 12.55
CA ARG A 196 -4.94 -18.15 13.93
C ARG A 196 -6.00 -17.75 14.96
N PHE A 197 -6.85 -16.76 14.67
CA PHE A 197 -7.84 -16.20 15.62
C PHE A 197 -9.17 -15.90 14.94
#